data_AF-A0A9E0STD3-F1
#
_entry.id   AF-A0A9E0STD3-F1
#
_cell.length_a   1.000
_cell.length_b   1.000
_cell.length_c   1.000
_cell.angle_alpha   90.00
_cell.angle_beta   90.00
_cell.angle_gamma   90.00
#
_symmetry.space_group_name_H-M   'P 1'
#
loop_
_entity.id
_entity.type
_entity.pdbx_description
1 polymer ?
#
loop_
_entity_poly.entity_id
_entity_poly.type
_entity_poly.pdbx_seq_one_letter_code
_entity_poly.pdbx_strand_id
1 'polypeptide(L)' 'MESRRLRVGQPITPDEFELLEDEQLARLVPRAYREFFPGKDFCADGAFYLHDGTAWSFYKGGFVDE' A
#
# COMPACT_ATOMS: atom_id res chain seq x y z
N MET A 1 1.92 22.99 -2.85
CA MET A 1 1.14 21.77 -2.57
C MET A 1 1.71 21.18 -1.30
N GLU A 2 0.95 21.19 -0.21
CA GLU A 2 1.38 20.56 1.05
C GLU A 2 1.70 19.10 0.77
N SER A 3 2.98 18.73 0.89
CA SER A 3 3.44 17.36 0.72
C SER A 3 2.89 16.55 1.89
N ARG A 4 1.70 15.97 1.72
CA ARG A 4 1.07 15.11 2.71
C ARG A 4 2.09 14.05 3.12
N ARG A 5 2.45 14.01 4.42
CA ARG A 5 3.46 13.07 4.92
C ARG A 5 2.89 11.65 4.82
N LEU A 6 3.37 10.86 3.87
CA LEU A 6 3.05 9.44 3.76
C LEU A 6 3.55 8.70 5.01
N ARG A 7 2.64 8.02 5.71
CA ARG A 7 2.92 7.24 6.92
C ARG A 7 2.50 5.80 6.71
N VAL A 8 3.21 4.89 7.36
CA VAL A 8 2.85 3.47 7.40
C VAL A 8 1.40 3.32 7.88
N GLY A 9 0.61 2.52 7.16
CA GLY A 9 -0.80 2.26 7.48
C GLY A 9 -1.75 3.43 7.21
N GLN A 10 -1.29 4.53 6.61
CA GLN A 10 -2.19 5.60 6.21
C GLN A 10 -3.00 5.13 4.98
N PRO A 11 -4.35 5.16 5.04
CA PRO A 11 -5.17 4.89 3.88
C PRO A 11 -5.04 6.00 2.84
N ILE A 12 -5.11 5.63 1.56
CA ILE A 12 -5.10 6.55 0.42
C ILE A 12 -6.30 6.27 -0.49
N THR A 13 -6.69 7.25 -1.29
CA THR A 13 -7.75 7.07 -2.31
C THR A 13 -7.20 6.36 -3.56
N PRO A 14 -8.07 5.86 -4.46
CA PRO A 14 -7.64 5.34 -5.75
C PRO A 14 -6.86 6.38 -6.58
N ASP A 15 -7.30 7.63 -6.58
CA ASP A 15 -6.62 8.74 -7.27
C ASP A 15 -5.21 8.98 -6.69
N GLU A 16 -5.07 8.97 -5.35
CA GLU A 16 -3.77 9.03 -4.69
C GLU A 16 -2.89 7.82 -5.06
N PHE A 17 -3.45 6.61 -5.13
CA PHE A 17 -2.71 5.41 -5.53
C PHE A 17 -2.19 5.52 -6.98
N GLU A 18 -2.99 6.06 -7.90
CA GLU A 18 -2.57 6.32 -9.28
C GLU A 18 -1.46 7.36 -9.39
N LEU A 19 -1.43 8.35 -8.49
CA LEU A 19 -0.42 9.40 -8.46
C LEU A 19 0.90 8.98 -7.78
N LEU A 20 0.88 8.00 -6.88
CA LEU A 20 2.07 7.56 -6.14
C LEU A 20 2.87 6.52 -6.91
N GLU A 21 4.20 6.60 -6.78
CA GLU A 21 5.14 5.61 -7.31
C GLU A 21 5.45 4.49 -6.31
N ASP A 22 6.08 3.41 -6.78
CA ASP A 22 6.44 2.25 -5.96
C ASP A 22 7.18 2.61 -4.68
N GLU A 23 8.17 3.50 -4.76
CA GLU A 23 8.94 3.96 -3.61
C GLU A 23 8.09 4.69 -2.57
N GLN A 24 7.04 5.39 -3.02
CA GLN A 24 6.12 6.12 -2.15
C GLN A 24 5.08 5.18 -1.54
N LEU A 25 4.55 4.24 -2.31
CA LEU A 25 3.64 3.21 -1.84
C LEU A 25 4.31 2.29 -0.82
N ALA A 26 5.56 1.90 -1.05
CA ALA A 26 6.36 1.11 -0.11
C ALA A 26 6.50 1.78 1.27
N ARG A 27 6.41 3.12 1.36
CA ARG A 27 6.43 3.84 2.65
C ARG A 27 5.13 3.70 3.44
N LEU A 28 4.01 3.43 2.76
CA LEU A 28 2.71 3.15 3.37
C LEU A 28 2.62 1.71 3.89
N VAL A 29 3.42 0.80 3.34
CA VAL A 29 3.51 -0.60 3.79
C VAL A 29 4.30 -0.71 5.11
N PRO A 30 3.83 -1.51 6.09
CA PRO A 30 4.57 -1.81 7.30
C PRO A 30 5.95 -2.39 7.01
N ARG A 31 6.94 -2.05 7.85
CA ARG A 31 8.34 -2.47 7.63
C ARG A 31 8.49 -4.00 7.51
N ALA A 32 7.69 -4.76 8.26
CA ALA A 32 7.67 -6.22 8.22
C ALA A 32 7.19 -6.80 6.87
N TYR A 33 6.45 -6.02 6.07
CA TYR A 33 5.88 -6.48 4.80
C TYR A 33 6.41 -5.74 3.58
N ARG A 34 7.24 -4.72 3.77
CA ARG A 34 7.77 -3.89 2.68
C ARG A 34 8.61 -4.69 1.69
N GLU A 35 9.34 -5.69 2.17
CA GLU A 35 10.12 -6.59 1.30
C GLU A 35 9.24 -7.49 0.42
N PHE A 36 7.99 -7.72 0.82
CA PHE A 36 7.00 -8.49 0.06
C PHE A 36 6.13 -7.61 -0.85
N PHE A 37 6.31 -6.28 -0.82
CA PHE A 37 5.58 -5.38 -1.71
C PHE A 37 6.02 -5.66 -3.16
N PRO A 38 5.12 -6.16 -4.03
CA PRO A 38 5.50 -6.61 -5.36
C PRO A 38 5.66 -5.46 -6.36
N GLY A 39 5.34 -4.23 -5.95
CA GLY A 39 5.20 -3.08 -6.83
C GLY A 39 3.73 -2.78 -7.17
N LYS A 40 3.48 -1.56 -7.63
CA LYS A 40 2.17 -1.00 -7.97
C LYS A 40 1.48 -1.80 -9.08
N ASP A 41 2.24 -2.21 -10.08
CA ASP A 41 1.73 -2.96 -11.24
C ASP A 41 1.14 -4.33 -10.84
N PHE A 42 1.62 -4.89 -9.73
CA PHE A 42 1.17 -6.16 -9.17
C PHE A 42 0.13 -6.01 -8.05
N CYS A 43 -0.35 -4.79 -7.81
CA CYS A 43 -1.44 -4.56 -6.87
C CYS A 43 -2.78 -4.68 -7.58
N ALA A 44 -3.63 -5.59 -7.11
CA ALA A 44 -5.02 -5.71 -7.57
C ALA A 44 -5.89 -4.77 -6.74
N ASP A 45 -6.49 -3.77 -7.38
CA ASP A 45 -7.38 -2.78 -6.73
C ASP A 45 -6.75 -2.10 -5.50
N GLY A 46 -5.49 -1.65 -5.62
CA GLY A 46 -4.78 -1.04 -4.51
C GLY A 46 -4.52 -1.99 -3.34
N ALA A 47 -4.51 -3.30 -3.57
CA ALA A 47 -4.13 -4.32 -2.60
C ALA A 47 -3.14 -5.33 -3.18
N PHE A 48 -2.31 -5.93 -2.33
CA PHE A 48 -1.41 -7.02 -2.73
C PHE A 48 -1.47 -8.16 -1.72
N TYR A 49 -1.23 -9.37 -2.21
CA TYR A 49 -1.27 -10.60 -1.43
C TYR A 49 0.12 -10.93 -0.86
N LEU A 50 0.16 -11.33 0.41
CA LEU A 50 1.34 -11.88 1.06
C LEU A 50 1.38 -13.40 0.88
N HIS A 51 2.56 -13.99 1.11
CA HIS A 51 2.77 -15.44 1.01
C HIS A 51 1.90 -16.27 1.98
N ASP A 52 1.45 -15.68 3.08
CA ASP A 52 0.59 -16.32 4.08
C ASP A 52 -0.90 -16.34 3.66
N GLY A 53 -1.24 -15.73 2.52
CA GLY A 53 -2.62 -15.65 2.00
C GLY A 53 -3.39 -14.40 2.44
N THR A 54 -2.87 -13.64 3.41
CA THR A 54 -3.43 -12.34 3.80
C THR A 54 -3.20 -11.28 2.71
N ALA A 55 -4.13 -10.34 2.55
CA ALA A 55 -3.99 -9.22 1.63
C ALA A 55 -3.85 -7.88 2.36
N TRP A 56 -2.85 -7.07 1.99
CA TRP A 56 -2.70 -5.70 2.46
C TRP A 56 -3.35 -4.73 1.47
N SER A 57 -4.19 -3.80 1.95
CA SER A 57 -4.84 -2.78 1.13
C SER A 57 -4.33 -1.38 1.47
N PHE A 58 -3.94 -0.63 0.44
CA PHE A 58 -3.60 0.79 0.53
C PHE A 58 -4.82 1.67 0.80
N TYR A 59 -6.02 1.23 0.42
CA TYR A 59 -7.25 1.99 0.66
C TYR A 59 -7.74 1.86 2.11
N LYS A 60 -7.51 0.70 2.73
CA LYS A 60 -7.78 0.50 4.16
C LYS A 60 -6.60 0.94 5.03
N GLY A 61 -5.38 0.97 4.50
CA GLY A 61 -4.16 1.15 5.30
C GLY A 61 -3.89 -0.03 6.24
N GLY A 62 -4.35 -1.23 5.86
CA GLY A 62 -4.42 -2.40 6.74
C GLY A 62 -4.71 -3.68 5.97
N PHE A 63 -4.85 -4.79 6.69
CA PHE A 63 -5.26 -6.07 6.11
C PHE A 63 -6.72 -6.06 5.68
N VAL A 64 -7.05 -6.79 4.60
CA VAL A 64 -8.41 -6.81 4.03
C VAL A 64 -9.36 -7.69 4.84
N ASP A 65 -8.84 -8.72 5.51
CA ASP A 65 -9.56 -9.77 6.26
C ASP A 65 -9.83 -9.42 7.74
N GLU A 66 -9.58 -8.18 8.16
CA GLU A 66 -9.89 -7.70 9.51
C GLU A 66 -11.32 -7.14 9.61
#